data_AF-A0A536XGM4-F1
#
_entry.id   AF-A0A536XGM4-F1
#
_cell.length_a   1.000
_cell.length_b   1.000
_cell.length_c   1.000
_cell.angle_alpha   90.00
_cell.angle_beta   90.00
_cell.angle_gamma   90.00
#
_symmetry.space_group_name_H-M   'P 1'
#
loop_
_entity.id
_entity.type
_entity.pdbx_description
1 polymer ?
#
loop_
_entity_poly.entity_id
_entity_poly.type
_entity_poly.pdbx_seq_one_letter_code
_entity_poly.pdbx_strand_id
1 'polypeptide(L)' 'MSEIIFIVEDAPEGGLVARAVGEGIFTQAATVDELRERIRDAVSCHFDEGKVPKLIRMHFVRDEVFAA' A
#
# COMPACT_ATOMS: atom_id res chain seq x y z
N MET A 1 -11.24 9.95 -13.53
CA MET A 1 -11.27 8.74 -12.68
C MET A 1 -9.88 8.65 -12.07
N SER A 2 -9.78 8.69 -10.74
CA SER A 2 -8.49 8.83 -10.05
C SER A 2 -7.96 7.47 -9.60
N GLU A 3 -6.64 7.28 -9.75
CA GLU A 3 -5.89 6.12 -9.29
C GLU A 3 -4.97 6.53 -8.14
N ILE A 4 -4.81 5.67 -7.14
CA ILE A 4 -3.79 5.80 -6.10
C ILE A 4 -2.83 4.62 -6.18
N ILE A 5 -1.54 4.91 -6.06
CA ILE A 5 -0.47 3.92 -6.14
C ILE A 5 0.09 3.74 -4.73
N PHE A 6 0.19 2.48 -4.30
CA PHE A 6 0.90 2.08 -3.10
C PHE A 6 2.18 1.34 -3.49
N ILE A 7 3.31 1.78 -2.95
CA ILE A 7 4.56 1.01 -2.97
C ILE A 7 4.50 0.03 -1.83
N VAL A 8 4.66 -1.25 -2.12
CA VAL A 8 4.61 -2.35 -1.15
C VAL A 8 5.97 -3.01 -1.07
N GLU A 9 6.50 -3.13 0.14
CA GLU A 9 7.83 -3.68 0.43
C GLU A 9 7.74 -4.70 1.56
N ASP A 10 8.68 -5.64 1.59
CA ASP A 10 8.84 -6.55 2.72
C ASP A 10 9.32 -5.77 3.95
N ALA A 11 8.64 -5.97 5.08
CA ALA A 11 9.04 -5.32 6.33
C ALA A 11 10.30 -6.00 6.91
N PRO A 12 11.22 -5.26 7.54
CA PRO A 12 12.42 -5.84 8.17
C PRO A 12 12.12 -6.91 9.22
N GLU A 13 10.96 -6.80 9.88
CA GLU A 13 10.51 -7.67 10.97
C GLU A 13 9.60 -8.80 10.48
N GLY A 14 9.40 -8.91 9.16
CA GLY A 14 8.45 -9.80 8.51
C GLY A 14 7.08 -9.17 8.28
N GLY A 15 6.37 -9.69 7.26
CA GLY A 15 5.14 -9.08 6.75
C GLY A 15 5.43 -8.02 5.69
N LEU A 16 4.46 -7.16 5.43
CA LEU A 16 4.46 -6.20 4.35
C LEU A 16 4.15 -4.80 4.88
N VAL A 17 4.83 -3.80 4.33
CA VAL A 17 4.53 -2.39 4.49
C VAL A 17 4.06 -1.82 3.16
N ALA A 18 3.07 -0.92 3.20
CA ALA A 18 2.58 -0.22 2.02
C ALA A 18 2.45 1.28 2.27
N ARG A 19 2.99 2.07 1.34
CA ARG A 19 2.98 3.53 1.37
C ARG A 19 2.33 4.10 0.12
N ALA A 20 1.38 5.01 0.29
CA ALA A 20 0.81 5.73 -0.85
C ALA A 20 1.78 6.76 -1.43
N VAL A 21 1.83 6.84 -2.77
CA VAL A 21 2.60 7.86 -3.48
C VAL A 21 1.80 9.15 -3.53
N GLY A 22 2.41 10.25 -3.10
CA GLY A 22 1.77 11.58 -3.10
C GLY A 22 0.78 11.81 -1.96
N GLU A 23 0.52 10.80 -1.13
CA GLU A 23 -0.41 10.87 0.00
C GLU A 23 0.26 10.40 1.29
N GLY A 24 -0.22 10.92 2.43
CA GLY A 24 0.30 10.58 3.77
C GLY A 24 -0.19 9.25 4.33
N ILE A 25 -0.52 8.26 3.48
CA ILE A 25 -1.14 7.00 3.90
C ILE A 25 -0.06 5.91 4.02
N PHE A 26 -0.01 5.28 5.20
CA PHE A 26 0.89 4.17 5.51
C PHE A 26 0.11 3.04 6.17
N THR A 27 0.37 1.81 5.74
CA THR A 27 -0.28 0.61 6.27
C THR A 27 0.71 -0.53 6.34
N GLN A 28 0.46 -1.50 7.21
CA GLN A 28 1.26 -2.70 7.35
C GLN A 28 0.37 -3.89 7.69
N ALA A 29 0.78 -5.09 7.30
CA ALA A 29 0.08 -6.33 7.63
C ALA A 29 0.99 -7.55 7.49
N ALA A 30 0.59 -8.69 8.06
CA ALA A 30 1.36 -9.93 7.95
C ALA A 30 1.18 -10.60 6.58
N THR A 31 0.05 -10.38 5.92
CA THR A 31 -0.30 -11.00 4.63
C THR A 31 -0.78 -9.98 3.61
N VAL A 32 -0.74 -10.36 2.32
CA VAL A 32 -1.23 -9.51 1.23
C VAL A 32 -2.72 -9.23 1.36
N ASP A 33 -3.51 -10.22 1.79
CA ASP A 33 -4.96 -10.07 1.93
C ASP A 33 -5.32 -9.12 3.06
N GLU A 34 -4.70 -9.25 4.23
CA GLU A 34 -4.85 -8.26 5.31
C GLU A 34 -4.39 -6.86 4.88
N LEU A 35 -3.28 -6.78 4.14
CA LEU A 35 -2.76 -5.49 3.65
C LEU A 35 -3.78 -4.81 2.71
N ARG A 36 -4.46 -5.57 1.85
CA ARG A 36 -5.51 -5.03 0.97
C ARG A 36 -6.67 -4.45 1.74
N GLU A 37 -7.11 -5.12 2.81
CA GLU A 37 -8.18 -4.61 3.67
C GLU A 37 -7.75 -3.34 4.39
N ARG A 38 -6.56 -3.34 5.00
CA ARG A 38 -5.97 -2.18 5.67
C ARG A 38 -5.84 -0.98 4.72
N ILE A 39 -5.38 -1.19 3.48
CA ILE A 39 -5.27 -0.14 2.47
C ILE A 39 -6.64 0.42 2.12
N ARG A 40 -7.64 -0.44 1.89
CA ARG A 40 -9.00 0.02 1.55
C ARG A 40 -9.60 0.87 2.66
N ASP A 41 -9.44 0.44 3.91
CA ASP A 41 -9.93 1.17 5.08
C ASP A 41 -9.21 2.52 5.20
N ALA A 42 -7.88 2.53 5.10
CA ALA A 42 -7.08 3.75 5.19
C ALA A 42 -7.41 4.76 4.08
N VAL A 43 -7.60 4.31 2.85
CA VAL A 43 -8.04 5.16 1.73
C VAL A 43 -9.45 5.71 1.98
N SER A 44 -10.37 4.88 2.47
CA SER A 44 -11.74 5.32 2.77
C SER A 44 -11.79 6.36 3.89
N CYS A 45 -10.90 6.26 4.89
CA CYS A 45 -10.79 7.22 5.99
C CYS A 45 -10.03 8.51 5.62
N HIS A 46 -9.08 8.45 4.68
CA HIS A 46 -8.22 9.58 4.33
C HIS A 46 -8.89 10.58 3.38
N PHE A 47 -9.77 10.10 2.49
CA PHE A 47 -10.43 10.94 1.48
C PHE A 47 -11.86 11.29 1.87
N ASP A 48 -12.27 12.53 1.61
CA ASP A 48 -13.67 12.94 1.72
C ASP A 48 -14.59 12.15 0.77
N GLU A 49 -15.88 12.10 1.11
CA GLU A 49 -16.91 11.47 0.29
C GLU A 49 -16.90 12.03 -1.15
N GLY A 50 -16.85 11.13 -2.14
CA GLY A 50 -16.75 11.47 -3.56
C GLY A 50 -15.34 11.81 -4.08
N LYS A 51 -14.33 11.95 -3.21
CA LYS A 51 -12.93 12.12 -3.61
C LYS A 51 -12.12 10.82 -3.60
N VAL A 52 -12.69 9.75 -3.05
CA VAL A 52 -12.06 8.44 -2.95
C VAL A 52 -11.64 7.93 -4.34
N PRO A 53 -10.37 7.53 -4.54
CA PRO A 53 -9.91 6.98 -5.81
C PRO A 53 -10.65 5.68 -6.14
N LYS A 54 -10.94 5.47 -7.42
CA LYS A 54 -11.70 4.29 -7.89
C LYS A 54 -10.81 3.09 -8.17
N LEU A 55 -9.50 3.30 -8.28
CA LEU A 55 -8.51 2.27 -8.55
C LEU A 55 -7.36 2.39 -7.56
N ILE A 56 -7.03 1.27 -6.92
CA ILE A 56 -5.88 1.15 -6.02
C ILE A 56 -4.90 0.21 -6.69
N ARG A 57 -3.68 0.70 -6.97
CA ARG A 57 -2.60 -0.10 -7.54
C ARG A 57 -1.57 -0.38 -6.46
N MET A 58 -1.42 -1.65 -6.09
CA MET A 58 -0.33 -2.11 -5.24
C MET A 58 0.86 -2.49 -6.11
N HIS A 59 1.95 -1.75 -6.00
CA HIS A 59 3.21 -2.01 -6.69
C HIS A 59 4.19 -2.67 -5.72
N PHE A 60 4.37 -3.98 -5.85
CA PHE A 60 5.29 -4.76 -5.03
C PHE A 60 6.72 -4.55 -5.53
N VAL A 61 7.57 -4.07 -4.64
CA VAL A 61 9.01 -3.87 -4.88
C VAL A 61 9.76 -4.90 -4.04
N ARG A 62 10.76 -5.53 -4.64
CA ARG A 62 11.63 -6.49 -3.98
C ARG A 62 13.06 -6.20 -4.35
N ASP A 63 13.86 -5.82 -3.35
CA ASP A 63 15.30 -5.62 -3.52
C ASP A 63 16.03 -6.92 -3.19
N GLU A 64 16.48 -7.61 -4.23
CA GLU A 64 17.28 -8.83 -4.11
C GLU A 64 18.77 -8.51 -4.16
N VAL A 65 19.50 -8.92 -3.12
CA VAL A 65 20.96 -8.81 -3.07
C VAL A 65 21.54 -10.22 -3.19
N PHE A 66 22.40 -10.43 -4.20
CA PHE A 66 23.14 -11.66 -4.40
C PHE A 66 24.64 -11.37 -4.56
N ALA A 67 25.48 -12.35 -4.23
CA ALA A 67 26.92 -12.26 -4.48
C ALA A 67 27.22 -12.51 -5.96
N ALA A 68 28.15 -11.74 -6.52
CA ALA A 68 28.60 -11.85 -7.92
C ALA A 68 29.61 -13.00 -8.13
#